data_AF-A0A392RWS8-F1
#
_entry.id   AF-A0A392RWS8-F1
#
_cell.length_a   1.000
_cell.length_b   1.000
_cell.length_c   1.000
_cell.angle_alpha   90.00
_cell.angle_beta   90.00
_cell.angle_gamma   90.00
#
_symmetry.space_group_name_H-M   'P 1'
#
loop_
_entity.id
_entity.type
_entity.pdbx_description
1 polymer ?
#
loop_
_entity_poly.entity_id
_entity_poly.type
_entity_poly.pdbx_seq_one_letter_code
_entity_poly.pdbx_strand_id
1 'polypeptide(L)' 'MDANKIKDVLQWPTPTTIKQLRGFLGLTGYYRRFIKAYAQLVGPLTDLLKKDAFVWSQEADIAFNHLKKAMTT' A
#
# COMPACT_ATOMS: atom_id res chain seq x y z
N MET A 1 -13.55 -12.07 -5.26
CA MET A 1 -12.33 -11.61 -4.58
C MET A 1 -12.26 -12.31 -3.23
N ASP A 2 -11.11 -12.84 -2.82
CA ASP A 2 -10.97 -13.50 -1.52
C ASP A 2 -11.25 -12.51 -0.39
N ALA A 3 -12.44 -12.59 0.20
CA ALA A 3 -12.87 -11.67 1.27
C ALA A 3 -11.91 -11.66 2.46
N ASN A 4 -11.20 -12.78 2.69
CA ASN A 4 -10.20 -12.89 3.75
C ASN A 4 -8.99 -11.99 3.48
N LYS A 5 -8.47 -11.95 2.25
CA LYS A 5 -7.30 -11.12 1.91
C LYS A 5 -7.60 -9.62 1.87
N ILE A 6 -8.83 -9.24 1.53
CA ILE A 6 -9.26 -7.84 1.62
C ILE A 6 -9.34 -7.38 3.08
N LYS A 7 -9.84 -8.24 3.98
CA LYS A 7 -9.85 -7.96 5.42
C LYS A 7 -8.44 -7.77 5.98
N ASP A 8 -7.48 -8.59 5.55
CA ASP A 8 -6.08 -8.45 5.98
C ASP A 8 -5.49 -7.09 5.55
N VAL A 9 -5.80 -6.64 4.33
CA VAL A 9 -5.38 -5.31 3.86
C VAL A 9 -6.07 -4.17 4.62
N LEU A 10 -7.36 -4.30 4.92
CA LEU A 10 -8.09 -3.31 5.71
C LEU A 10 -7.51 -3.16 7.12
N GLN A 11 -7.22 -4.28 7.78
CA GLN A 11 -6.64 -4.34 9.12
C GLN A 11 -5.13 -4.10 9.15
N TRP A 12 -4.49 -3.92 8.00
CA TRP A 12 -3.04 -3.74 7.93
C TRP A 12 -2.60 -2.49 8.70
N PRO A 13 -1.70 -2.59 9.69
CA PRO A 13 -1.25 -1.42 10.44
C PRO A 13 -0.43 -0.47 9.57
N THR A 14 -0.40 0.81 9.91
CA THR A 14 0.45 1.79 9.22
C THR A 14 1.92 1.34 9.27
N PRO A 15 2.58 1.09 8.13
CA PRO A 15 3.96 0.63 8.09
C PRO A 15 4.90 1.63 8.77
N THR A 16 5.64 1.18 9.78
CA THR A 16 6.70 1.96 10.42
C THR A 16 8.09 1.56 9.94
N THR A 17 8.17 0.54 9.07
CA THR A 17 9.42 0.02 8.52
C THR A 17 9.30 -0.30 7.04
N ILE A 18 10.43 -0.20 6.33
CA ILE A 18 10.55 -0.61 4.91
C ILE A 18 10.07 -2.06 4.70
N LYS A 19 10.37 -2.97 5.63
CA LYS A 19 9.95 -4.38 5.53
C LYS A 19 8.43 -4.53 5.51
N GLN A 20 7.72 -3.85 6.40
CA GLN A 20 6.26 -3.85 6.45
C GLN A 20 5.67 -3.23 5.18
N LEU A 21 6.23 -2.12 4.71
CA LEU A 21 5.78 -1.46 3.49
C LEU A 21 5.98 -2.35 2.26
N ARG A 22 7.12 -3.06 2.18
CA ARG A 22 7.41 -3.99 1.08
C ARG A 22 6.45 -5.19 1.08
N GLY A 23 6.09 -5.70 2.26
CA GLY A 23 5.09 -6.76 2.42
C GLY A 23 3.71 -6.30 1.94
N PHE A 24 3.29 -5.10 2.34
CA PHE A 24 2.04 -4.49 1.89
C PHE A 24 2.01 -4.32 0.37
N LEU A 25 3.05 -3.73 -0.23
CA LEU A 25 3.17 -3.52 -1.67
C LEU A 25 3.22 -4.83 -2.47
N GLY A 26 3.79 -5.89 -1.88
CA GLY A 26 3.75 -7.24 -2.47
C GLY A 26 2.33 -7.80 -2.54
N LEU A 27 1.56 -7.65 -1.45
CA LEU A 27 0.17 -8.10 -1.36
C LEU A 27 -0.74 -7.29 -2.30
N THR A 28 -0.64 -5.97 -2.27
CA THR A 28 -1.45 -5.08 -3.12
C THR A 28 -1.03 -5.19 -4.58
N GLY A 29 0.24 -5.51 -4.84
CA GLY A 29 0.77 -5.78 -6.17
C GLY A 29 0.14 -6.99 -6.85
N TYR A 30 -0.25 -8.00 -6.08
CA TYR A 30 -1.03 -9.14 -6.59
C TYR A 30 -2.42 -8.70 -7.12
N TYR A 31 -3.03 -7.71 -6.48
CA TYR A 31 -4.33 -7.15 -6.84
C TYR A 31 -4.25 -5.94 -7.76
N ARG A 32 -3.06 -5.55 -8.25
CA ARG A 32 -2.86 -4.33 -9.07
C ARG A 32 -3.80 -4.21 -10.27
N ARG A 33 -4.23 -5.34 -10.85
CA ARG A 33 -5.16 -5.37 -12.00
C ARG A 33 -6.59 -4.95 -11.66
N PHE A 34 -6.97 -5.01 -10.39
CA PHE A 34 -8.29 -4.61 -9.88
C PHE A 34 -8.27 -3.19 -9.29
N ILE A 35 -7.08 -2.65 -9.01
CA ILE A 35 -6.92 -1.32 -8.42
C ILE A 35 -6.69 -0.31 -9.56
N LYS A 36 -7.70 0.53 -9.80
CA LYS A 36 -7.57 1.63 -10.77
C LYS A 36 -6.49 2.61 -10.31
N ALA A 37 -5.63 3.03 -11.24
CA ALA A 37 -4.51 3.94 -10.96
C ALA A 37 -3.51 3.41 -9.91
N TYR A 38 -3.35 2.09 -9.77
CA TYR A 38 -2.41 1.47 -8.82
C TYR A 38 -1.03 2.12 -8.84
N ALA A 39 -0.44 2.29 -10.03
CA ALA A 39 0.90 2.86 -10.20
C ALA A 39 1.02 4.28 -9.62
N GLN A 40 -0.02 5.11 -9.75
CA GLN A 40 -0.03 6.47 -9.20
C GLN A 40 -0.15 6.45 -7.67
N LEU A 41 -0.97 5.53 -7.13
CA LEU A 41 -1.14 5.39 -5.69
C LEU A 41 0.11 4.83 -5.00
N VAL A 42 0.77 3.84 -5.61
CA VAL A 42 1.99 3.28 -5.00
C VAL A 42 3.23 4.10 -5.25
N GLY A 43 3.25 5.04 -6.21
CA GLY A 43 4.37 5.93 -6.50
C GLY A 43 5.07 6.51 -5.25
N PRO A 44 4.36 7.28 -4.41
CA PRO A 44 4.93 7.82 -3.17
C PRO A 44 5.37 6.72 -2.18
N LEU A 45 4.67 5.58 -2.15
CA LEU A 45 5.05 4.44 -1.30
C LEU A 45 6.31 3.72 -1.81
N THR A 46 6.52 3.64 -3.12
CA THR A 46 7.73 3.07 -3.72
C THR A 46 8.92 3.99 -3.55
N ASP A 47 8.72 5.30 -3.50
CA ASP A 47 9.79 6.24 -3.19
C ASP A 47 10.33 6.05 -1.76
N LEU A 48 9.46 5.71 -0.81
CA LEU A 48 9.85 5.33 0.56
C LEU A 48 10.65 4.03 0.66
N LEU A 49 10.64 3.19 -0.37
CA LEU A 49 11.45 1.97 -0.42
C LEU A 49 12.91 2.24 -0.85
N LYS A 50 13.23 3.46 -1.28
CA LYS A 50 14.61 3.83 -1.66
C LYS A 50 15.51 3.84 -0.43
N LYS A 51 16.81 3.62 -0.66
CA LYS A 51 17.83 3.55 0.40
C LYS A 51 17.81 4.85 1.22
N ASP A 52 17.71 4.73 2.54
CA ASP A 52 17.68 5.84 3.52
C ASP A 52 16.55 6.86 3.31
N ALA A 53 15.51 6.53 2.54
CA ALA A 53 14.41 7.43 2.18
C ALA A 53 13.10 7.14 2.92
N PHE A 54 13.10 6.21 3.89
CA PHE A 54 11.88 5.82 4.60
C PHE A 54 11.48 6.89 5.62
N VAL A 55 10.71 7.87 5.15
CA VAL A 55 10.10 8.92 5.96
C VAL A 55 8.59 8.87 5.75
N TRP A 56 7.85 8.38 6.74
CA TRP A 56 6.39 8.32 6.64
C TRP A 56 5.81 9.74 6.63
N SER A 57 5.49 10.25 5.44
CA SER A 57 4.92 11.57 5.22
C SER A 57 3.40 11.51 5.15
N GLN A 58 2.75 12.67 5.21
CA GLN A 58 1.30 12.78 5.03
C GLN A 58 0.87 12.27 3.63
N GLU A 59 1.70 12.46 2.61
CA GLU A 59 1.46 11.96 1.25
C GLU A 59 1.47 10.43 1.21
N ALA A 60 2.39 9.80 1.94
CA ALA A 60 2.44 8.35 2.09
C ALA A 60 1.21 7.80 2.80
N ASP A 61 0.74 8.51 3.83
CA ASP A 61 -0.48 8.13 4.56
C ASP A 61 -1.74 8.22 3.67
N ILE A 62 -1.86 9.31 2.89
CA ILE A 62 -2.93 9.48 1.92
C ILE A 62 -2.90 8.37 0.87
N ALA A 63 -1.71 8.08 0.31
CA ALA A 63 -1.51 7.02 -0.66
C ALA A 63 -1.89 5.64 -0.12
N PHE A 64 -1.47 5.33 1.11
CA PHE A 64 -1.77 4.08 1.80
C PHE A 64 -3.28 3.90 2.03
N ASN A 65 -3.94 4.94 2.54
CA ASN A 65 -5.39 4.92 2.78
C ASN A 65 -6.19 4.82 1.47
N HIS A 66 -5.78 5.52 0.41
CA HIS A 66 -6.38 5.36 -0.91
C HIS A 66 -6.23 3.94 -1.45
N LEU A 67 -5.06 3.32 -1.29
CA LEU A 67 -4.83 1.94 -1.73
C LEU A 67 -5.75 0.94 -1.01
N LYS A 68 -5.92 1.09 0.31
CA LYS A 68 -6.86 0.28 1.10
C LYS A 68 -8.31 0.44 0.62
N LYS A 69 -8.74 1.68 0.39
CA LYS A 69 -10.09 1.98 -0.09
C LYS A 69 -10.34 1.40 -1.49
N ALA A 70 -9.36 1.53 -2.39
CA ALA A 70 -9.42 0.99 -3.74
C ALA A 70 -9.42 -0.54 -3.79
N MET A 71 -8.94 -1.21 -2.74
CA MET A 71 -9.03 -2.67 -2.59
C MET A 71 -10.37 -3.16 -2.04
N THR A 72 -11.16 -2.28 -1.43
CA THR A 72 -12.44 -2.62 -0.80
C THR A 72 -13.63 -2.35 -1.73
N THR A 73 -13.43 -1.55 -2.78
CA THR A 73 -14.43 -1.17 -3.78
C THR A 73 -14.39 -2.14 -4.96
#